data_AF-A0A933ZWN4-F1
#
_entry.id   AF-A0A933ZWN4-F1
#
_cell.length_a   1.000
_cell.length_b   1.000
_cell.length_c   1.000
_cell.angle_alpha   90.00
_cell.angle_beta   90.00
_cell.angle_gamma   90.00
#
_symmetry.space_group_name_H-M   'P 1'
#
loop_
_entity.id
_entity.type
_entity.pdbx_description
1 polymer ?
#
loop_
_entity_poly.entity_id
_entity_poly.type
_entity_poly.pdbx_seq_one_letter_code
_entity_poly.pdbx_strand_id
1 'polypeptide(L)'
;GVDELRGYLARGQTVALVGTSGAGKSSLANALSGSEVMRVQTLARDGRGQHTTTHRQLIPMPGGGLMLDTPGLRELGLWGADAGLDEAFDDIVVLAPGCRFSDCAHGAEPGCAVREAVRSGALDGARVEHFRRLREEAARRSRPWQSARRPAPPTGAA
;
A
#
# COMPACT_ATOMS: atom_id res chain seq x y z
N GLY A 1 -6.27 -24.53 1.94
CA GLY A 1 -6.40 -23.30 1.12
C GLY A 1 -7.34 -22.30 1.76
N VAL A 2 -8.53 -22.09 1.19
CA VAL A 2 -9.49 -21.07 1.69
C VAL A 2 -10.04 -21.41 3.08
N ASP A 3 -10.19 -22.69 3.43
CA ASP A 3 -10.69 -23.09 4.75
C ASP A 3 -9.74 -22.74 5.88
N GLU A 4 -8.42 -22.71 5.64
CA GLU A 4 -7.44 -22.24 6.62
C GLU A 4 -7.62 -20.75 6.94
N LEU A 5 -8.06 -19.96 5.96
CA LEU A 5 -8.31 -18.53 6.15
C LEU A 5 -9.53 -18.25 7.03
N ARG A 6 -10.47 -19.21 7.15
CA ARG A 6 -11.65 -19.07 8.03
C ARG A 6 -11.25 -18.93 9.51
N GLY A 7 -10.12 -19.51 9.91
CA GLY A 7 -9.60 -19.39 11.28
C GLY A 7 -9.24 -17.96 11.70
N TYR A 8 -8.94 -17.09 10.74
CA TYR A 8 -8.66 -15.66 10.98
C TYR A 8 -9.91 -14.78 11.03
N LEU A 9 -11.08 -15.36 10.77
CA LEU A 9 -12.38 -14.68 10.74
C LEU A 9 -13.26 -15.07 11.95
N ALA A 10 -12.63 -15.44 13.06
CA ALA A 10 -13.31 -15.81 14.28
C ALA A 10 -13.88 -14.59 15.02
N ARG A 11 -14.74 -14.85 16.01
CA ARG A 11 -15.40 -13.82 16.81
C ARG A 11 -14.41 -12.81 17.39
N GLY A 12 -14.68 -11.52 17.14
CA GLY A 12 -13.86 -10.40 17.64
C GLY A 12 -12.67 -10.04 16.75
N GLN A 13 -12.42 -10.76 15.66
CA GLN A 13 -11.39 -10.41 14.69
C GLN A 13 -11.96 -9.51 13.58
N THR A 14 -11.20 -8.48 13.20
CA THR A 14 -11.49 -7.66 12.02
C THR A 14 -10.36 -7.85 11.01
N VAL A 15 -10.70 -8.31 9.80
CA VAL A 15 -9.73 -8.63 8.74
C VAL A 15 -9.97 -7.74 7.52
N ALA A 16 -8.91 -7.21 6.93
CA ALA A 16 -8.97 -6.46 5.68
C ALA A 16 -8.23 -7.23 4.57
N LEU A 17 -8.83 -7.33 3.38
CA LEU A 17 -8.14 -7.87 2.20
C LEU A 17 -7.46 -6.73 1.43
N VAL A 18 -6.14 -6.82 1.28
CA VAL A 18 -5.32 -5.80 0.61
C VAL A 18 -4.65 -6.39 -0.63
N GLY A 19 -4.61 -5.65 -1.72
CA GLY A 19 -4.00 -6.10 -2.98
C GLY A 19 -4.47 -5.32 -4.20
N THR A 20 -3.78 -5.47 -5.33
CA THR A 20 -4.07 -4.76 -6.58
C THR A 20 -5.48 -5.02 -7.10
N SER A 21 -6.02 -4.10 -7.92
CA SER A 21 -7.31 -4.31 -8.59
C SER A 21 -7.26 -5.57 -9.45
N GLY A 22 -8.32 -6.38 -9.44
CA GLY A 22 -8.35 -7.65 -10.19
C GLY A 22 -7.64 -8.85 -9.55
N ALA A 23 -6.95 -8.69 -8.40
CA ALA A 23 -6.30 -9.80 -7.69
C ALA A 23 -7.28 -10.83 -7.05
N GLY A 24 -8.59 -10.72 -7.29
CA GLY A 24 -9.58 -11.67 -6.77
C GLY A 24 -10.06 -11.42 -5.33
N LYS A 25 -9.78 -10.26 -4.72
CA LYS A 25 -10.20 -9.94 -3.33
C LYS A 25 -11.71 -10.10 -3.09
N SER A 26 -12.54 -9.57 -3.99
CA SER A 26 -14.00 -9.69 -3.90
C SER A 26 -14.46 -11.14 -4.06
N SER A 27 -13.82 -11.90 -4.95
CA SER A 27 -14.09 -13.33 -5.13
C SER A 27 -13.72 -14.14 -3.89
N LEU A 28 -12.56 -13.87 -3.29
CA LEU A 28 -12.11 -14.53 -2.06
C LEU A 28 -13.04 -14.22 -0.88
N ALA A 29 -13.45 -12.97 -0.74
CA ALA A 29 -14.38 -12.58 0.30
C ALA A 29 -15.75 -13.26 0.16
N ASN A 30 -16.30 -13.37 -1.05
CA ASN A 30 -17.54 -14.11 -1.30
C ASN A 30 -17.40 -15.60 -0.96
N ALA A 31 -16.25 -16.21 -1.26
CA ALA A 31 -15.98 -17.60 -0.88
C ALA A 31 -15.91 -17.78 0.65
N LEU A 32 -15.33 -16.81 1.36
CA LEU A 32 -15.21 -16.83 2.82
C LEU A 32 -16.53 -16.54 3.52
N SER A 33 -17.37 -15.65 2.98
CA SER A 33 -18.69 -15.31 3.53
C SER A 33 -19.74 -16.38 3.27
N GLY A 34 -19.47 -17.31 2.34
CA GLY A 34 -20.43 -18.35 1.93
C GLY A 34 -21.67 -17.78 1.22
N SER A 35 -21.61 -16.52 0.78
CA SER A 35 -22.72 -15.78 0.18
C SER A 35 -22.18 -14.67 -0.73
N GLU A 36 -22.95 -14.27 -1.73
CA GLU A 36 -22.55 -13.19 -2.64
C GLU A 36 -22.74 -11.83 -1.96
N VAL A 37 -21.79 -11.45 -1.10
CA VAL A 37 -21.85 -10.21 -0.31
C VAL A 37 -21.27 -9.04 -1.08
N MET A 38 -20.28 -9.29 -1.94
CA MET A 38 -19.72 -8.30 -2.85
C MET A 38 -20.16 -8.56 -4.29
N ARG A 39 -20.68 -7.52 -4.95
CA ARG A 39 -21.05 -7.54 -6.37
C ARG A 39 -19.78 -7.68 -7.22
N VAL A 40 -19.55 -8.85 -7.82
CA VAL A 40 -18.41 -9.07 -8.71
C VAL A 40 -18.74 -8.50 -10.08
N GLN A 41 -18.22 -7.31 -10.40
CA GLN A 41 -18.27 -6.80 -11.77
C GLN A 41 -17.05 -7.28 -12.56
N THR A 42 -17.30 -7.82 -13.75
CA THR A 42 -16.26 -8.22 -14.71
C THR A 42 -15.41 -7.01 -15.08
N LEU A 43 -14.08 -7.17 -15.07
CA LEU A 43 -13.13 -6.13 -15.44
C LEU A 43 -13.42 -5.62 -16.87
N ALA A 44 -13.52 -4.29 -17.03
CA ALA A 44 -13.58 -3.67 -18.34
C ALA A 44 -12.25 -3.86 -19.10
N ARG A 45 -12.34 -4.02 -20.42
CA ARG A 45 -11.27 -4.44 -21.36
C ARG A 45 -10.11 -3.44 -21.51
N ASP A 46 -10.14 -2.33 -20.78
CA ASP A 46 -9.18 -1.22 -20.80
C ASP A 46 -8.27 -1.17 -19.56
N GLY A 47 -8.31 -2.20 -18.69
CA GLY A 47 -7.46 -2.28 -17.49
C GLY A 47 -7.78 -1.23 -16.43
N ARG A 48 -8.80 -0.40 -16.66
CA ARG A 48 -9.29 0.63 -15.73
C ARG A 48 -10.70 0.26 -15.30
N GLY A 49 -10.79 -0.84 -14.56
CA GLY A 49 -12.01 -1.22 -13.85
C GLY A 49 -12.42 -0.11 -12.88
N GLN A 50 -13.49 0.61 -13.22
CA GLN A 50 -14.14 1.56 -12.34
C GLN A 50 -14.97 0.76 -11.34
N HIS A 51 -14.36 0.36 -10.23
CA HIS A 51 -15.09 -0.15 -9.07
C HIS A 51 -15.76 1.04 -8.39
N THR A 52 -16.99 1.33 -8.78
CA THR A 52 -17.82 2.40 -8.19
C THR A 52 -18.51 1.87 -6.94
N THR A 53 -17.75 1.43 -5.96
CA THR A 53 -18.26 1.25 -4.59
C THR A 53 -17.61 2.33 -3.73
N THR A 54 -18.32 3.42 -3.51
CA THR A 54 -17.89 4.58 -2.70
C THR A 54 -18.06 4.38 -1.20
N HIS A 55 -18.39 3.17 -0.73
CA HIS A 55 -18.72 2.90 0.66
C HIS A 55 -17.72 1.93 1.29
N ARG A 56 -17.18 2.32 2.45
CA ARG A 56 -16.46 1.41 3.36
C ARG A 56 -17.50 0.50 4.00
N GLN A 57 -17.36 -0.81 3.86
CA GLN A 57 -18.31 -1.77 4.42
C GLN A 57 -17.62 -2.74 5.37
N LEU A 58 -18.31 -3.05 6.47
CA LEU A 58 -17.96 -4.17 7.35
C LEU A 58 -18.94 -5.30 7.07
N ILE A 59 -18.40 -6.44 6.65
CA ILE A 59 -19.14 -7.64 6.31
C ILE A 59 -19.03 -8.61 7.49
N PRO A 60 -20.14 -8.98 8.14
CA PRO A 60 -20.14 -10.04 9.14
C PRO A 60 -19.80 -11.39 8.51
N MET A 61 -18.86 -12.12 9.11
CA MET A 61 -18.45 -13.44 8.65
C MET A 61 -19.13 -14.55 9.46
N PRO A 62 -19.38 -15.73 8.88
CA PRO A 62 -20.02 -16.85 9.57
C PRO A 62 -19.33 -17.27 10.88
N GLY A 63 -18.01 -17.06 10.99
CA GLY A 63 -17.22 -17.32 12.20
C GLY A 63 -17.37 -16.29 13.32
N GLY A 64 -18.19 -15.25 13.13
CA GLY A 64 -18.42 -14.17 14.09
C GLY A 64 -17.42 -13.00 14.00
N GLY A 65 -16.45 -13.06 13.09
CA GLY A 65 -15.54 -11.96 12.77
C GLY A 65 -16.14 -10.96 11.78
N LEU A 66 -15.39 -9.89 11.50
CA LEU A 66 -15.75 -8.84 10.56
C LEU A 66 -14.71 -8.78 9.43
N MET A 67 -15.18 -8.58 8.20
CA MET A 67 -14.33 -8.29 7.06
C MET A 67 -14.53 -6.85 6.60
N LEU A 68 -13.44 -6.11 6.46
CA LEU A 68 -13.43 -4.73 5.99
C LEU A 68 -13.25 -4.72 4.47
N ASP A 69 -14.26 -4.24 3.75
CA ASP A 69 -14.14 -3.84 2.34
C ASP A 69 -13.87 -2.33 2.27
N THR A 70 -12.61 -1.99 2.01
CA THR A 70 -12.19 -0.63 1.69
C THR A 70 -11.86 -0.53 0.21
N PRO A 71 -12.83 -0.22 -0.66
CA PRO A 71 -12.54 0.24 -2.00
C PRO A 71 -11.65 1.49 -1.88
N GLY A 72 -10.42 1.40 -2.40
CA GLY A 72 -9.46 2.49 -2.33
C GLY A 72 -8.34 2.34 -1.30
N LEU A 73 -8.21 1.23 -0.57
CA LEU A 73 -6.94 0.86 0.04
C LEU A 73 -5.98 0.38 -1.07
N ARG A 74 -5.65 1.31 -1.98
CA ARG A 74 -4.88 1.05 -3.20
C ARG A 74 -3.42 0.70 -2.92
N GLU A 75 -2.98 0.92 -1.69
CA GLU A 75 -1.76 0.47 -1.05
C GLU A 75 -1.95 0.87 0.42
N LEU A 76 -1.33 0.14 1.35
CA LEU A 76 -0.98 0.76 2.63
C LEU A 76 -0.06 1.91 2.26
N GLY A 77 -0.62 3.13 2.16
CA GLY A 77 0.19 4.31 1.95
C GLY A 77 1.25 4.31 3.05
N LEU A 78 2.50 4.53 2.66
CA LEU A 78 3.62 4.75 3.56
C LEU A 78 3.39 6.04 4.39
N TRP A 79 2.35 6.06 5.21
CA TRP A 79 2.04 7.14 6.12
C TRP A 79 2.98 6.91 7.31
N GLY A 80 4.10 7.63 7.33
CA GLY A 80 5.28 7.30 8.15
C GLY A 80 6.42 6.63 7.35
N ALA A 81 6.43 6.80 6.02
CA ALA A 81 7.35 6.18 5.07
C ALA A 81 8.80 6.15 5.49
N ASP A 82 9.30 7.24 6.06
CA ASP A 82 10.74 7.39 6.26
C ASP A 82 11.24 6.35 7.26
N ALA A 83 10.55 6.16 8.39
CA ALA A 83 10.92 5.14 9.38
C ALA A 83 10.74 3.70 8.87
N GLY A 84 9.63 3.41 8.18
CA GLY A 84 9.36 2.04 7.69
C GLY A 84 10.18 1.65 6.46
N LEU A 85 10.56 2.62 5.64
CA LEU A 85 11.46 2.40 4.51
C LEU A 85 12.89 2.21 5.01
N ASP A 86 13.31 2.99 6.01
CA ASP A 86 14.63 2.84 6.61
C ASP A 86 14.79 1.46 7.27
N GLU A 87 13.77 0.96 7.97
CA GLU A 87 13.77 -0.40 8.55
C GLU A 87 13.81 -1.50 7.47
N ALA A 88 13.06 -1.36 6.37
CA ALA A 88 13.01 -2.37 5.31
C ALA A 88 14.30 -2.44 4.46
N PHE A 89 15.10 -1.37 4.47
CA PHE A 89 16.33 -1.21 3.71
C PHE A 89 17.52 -0.81 4.59
N ASP A 90 17.56 -1.31 5.83
CA ASP A 90 18.60 -0.99 6.81
C ASP A 90 20.02 -1.24 6.29
N ASP A 91 20.20 -2.29 5.49
CA ASP A 91 21.46 -2.62 4.80
C ASP A 91 21.95 -1.52 3.84
N ILE A 92 21.04 -0.69 3.32
CA ILE A 92 21.35 0.50 2.51
C ILE A 92 21.56 1.72 3.43
N VAL A 93 20.69 1.90 4.43
CA VAL A 93 20.71 3.06 5.35
C VAL A 93 22.01 3.11 6.16
N VAL A 94 22.50 1.96 6.65
CA VAL A 94 23.76 1.87 7.42
C VAL A 94 24.98 2.27 6.57
N LEU A 95 24.92 2.09 5.26
CA LEU A 95 26.00 2.48 4.33
C LEU A 95 25.93 3.96 3.92
N ALA A 96 24.76 4.60 4.02
CA ALA A 96 24.54 5.96 3.56
C ALA A 96 25.44 7.03 4.24
N PRO A 97 25.79 6.95 5.54
CA PRO A 97 26.75 7.85 6.18
C PRO A 97 28.16 7.82 5.56
N GLY A 98 28.53 6.75 4.86
CA GLY A 98 29.79 6.64 4.14
C GLY A 98 29.80 7.37 2.79
N CYS A 99 28.67 7.90 2.34
CA CYS A 99 28.60 8.67 1.10
C CYS A 99 29.30 10.02 1.25
N ARG A 100 29.92 10.47 0.14
CA ARG A 100 30.52 11.81 0.05
C ARG A 100 29.53 12.95 0.31
N PHE A 101 28.26 12.77 -0.05
CA PHE A 101 27.22 13.78 0.06
C PHE A 101 26.13 13.30 1.04
N SER A 102 25.69 14.19 1.92
CA SER A 102 24.63 13.93 2.90
C SER A 102 23.25 13.74 2.28
N ASP A 103 23.04 14.23 1.06
CA ASP A 103 21.81 14.15 0.28
C ASP A 103 21.92 13.17 -0.91
N CYS A 104 22.87 12.22 -0.85
CA CYS A 104 23.08 11.23 -1.89
C CYS A 104 21.80 10.41 -2.17
N ALA A 105 21.37 10.36 -3.44
CA ALA A 105 20.25 9.56 -3.91
C ALA A 105 20.68 8.15 -4.37
N HIS A 106 21.94 7.79 -4.14
CA HIS A 106 22.58 6.52 -4.51
C HIS A 106 22.42 6.15 -5.99
N GLY A 107 22.27 7.16 -6.84
CA GLY A 107 22.05 7.06 -8.27
C GLY A 107 23.33 7.00 -9.06
N ALA A 108 23.95 8.13 -9.35
CA ALA A 108 25.21 8.22 -10.11
C ALA A 108 26.26 9.12 -9.46
N GLU A 109 26.04 9.46 -8.19
CA GLU A 109 26.88 10.38 -7.46
C GLU A 109 28.29 9.80 -7.21
N PRO A 110 29.34 10.61 -7.43
CA PRO A 110 30.70 10.19 -7.14
C PRO A 110 30.92 10.04 -5.63
N GLY A 111 31.62 9.00 -5.22
CA GLY A 111 31.88 8.73 -3.79
C GLY A 111 30.65 8.21 -3.03
N CYS A 112 29.70 7.57 -3.70
CA CYS A 112 28.58 6.88 -3.06
C CYS A 112 29.02 5.51 -2.50
N ALA A 113 28.97 5.36 -1.17
CA ALA A 113 29.33 4.11 -0.48
C ALA A 113 28.38 2.95 -0.83
N VAL A 114 27.08 3.22 -1.00
CA VAL A 114 26.08 2.23 -1.43
C VAL A 114 26.44 1.66 -2.82
N ARG A 115 26.88 2.51 -3.76
CA ARG A 115 27.32 2.04 -5.08
C ARG A 115 28.63 1.27 -5.05
N GLU A 116 29.52 1.59 -4.11
CA GLU A 116 30.74 0.79 -3.90
C GLU A 116 30.40 -0.59 -3.35
N ALA A 117 29.43 -0.69 -2.42
CA ALA A 117 28.91 -1.96 -1.94
C ALA A 117 28.28 -2.80 -3.08
N VAL A 118 27.59 -2.15 -4.04
CA VAL A 118 27.11 -2.83 -5.25
C VAL A 118 28.25 -3.30 -6.15
N ARG A 119 29.27 -2.46 -6.37
CA ARG A 119 30.44 -2.82 -7.20
C ARG A 119 31.25 -3.99 -6.62
N SER A 120 31.35 -4.05 -5.30
CA SER A 120 32.05 -5.12 -4.57
C SER A 120 31.21 -6.38 -4.39
N GLY A 121 29.93 -6.36 -4.77
CA GLY A 121 29.00 -7.49 -4.61
C GLY A 121 28.46 -7.66 -3.17
N ALA A 122 28.78 -6.74 -2.27
CA ALA A 122 28.25 -6.73 -0.90
C ALA A 122 26.75 -6.36 -0.84
N LEU A 123 26.23 -5.70 -1.89
CA LEU A 123 24.83 -5.29 -1.99
C LEU A 123 24.30 -5.57 -3.41
N ASP A 124 23.06 -6.06 -3.49
CA ASP A 124 22.40 -6.28 -4.78
C ASP A 124 21.96 -4.95 -5.42
N GLY A 125 22.37 -4.72 -6.67
CA GLY A 125 21.98 -3.55 -7.44
C GLY A 125 20.47 -3.44 -7.67
N ALA A 126 19.75 -4.57 -7.82
CA ALA A 126 18.31 -4.56 -7.98
C ALA A 126 17.60 -4.08 -6.70
N ARG A 127 18.17 -4.39 -5.53
CA ARG A 127 17.69 -3.93 -4.23
C ARG A 127 17.85 -2.42 -4.07
N VAL A 128 18.99 -1.86 -4.47
CA VAL A 128 19.23 -0.41 -4.46
C VAL A 128 18.27 0.32 -5.39
N GLU A 129 18.01 -0.22 -6.57
CA GLU A 129 17.05 0.38 -7.50
C GLU A 129 15.62 0.35 -6.93
N HIS A 130 15.24 -0.73 -6.27
CA HIS A 130 13.94 -0.82 -5.60
C HIS A 130 13.79 0.23 -4.49
N PHE A 131 14.81 0.39 -3.64
CA PHE A 131 14.84 1.42 -2.60
C PHE A 131 14.66 2.82 -3.17
N ARG A 132 15.40 3.15 -4.24
CA ARG A 132 15.32 4.47 -4.90
C ARG A 132 13.92 4.73 -5.45
N ARG A 133 13.32 3.75 -6.13
CA ARG A 133 11.95 3.85 -6.64
C ARG A 133 10.94 4.14 -5.53
N LEU A 134 11.02 3.40 -4.42
CA LEU A 134 10.11 3.59 -3.29
C LEU A 134 10.29 4.95 -2.61
N ARG A 135 11.54 5.41 -2.47
CA ARG A 135 11.86 6.73 -1.90
C ARG A 135 11.33 7.88 -2.78
N GLU A 136 11.44 7.76 -4.10
CA GLU A 136 10.85 8.72 -5.05
C GLU A 136 9.31 8.72 -5.02
N GLU A 137 8.69 7.54 -4.87
CA GLU A 137 7.24 7.42 -4.69
C GLU A 137 6.77 8.07 -3.37
N ALA A 138 7.49 7.85 -2.27
CA ALA A 138 7.23 8.48 -0.99
C ALA A 138 7.36 10.01 -1.07
N ALA A 139 8.43 10.52 -1.68
CA ALA A 139 8.66 11.96 -1.87
C ALA A 139 7.60 12.65 -2.74
N ARG A 140 7.04 11.94 -3.74
CA ARG A 140 5.91 12.46 -4.54
C ARG A 140 4.62 12.55 -3.75
N ARG A 141 4.41 11.64 -2.79
CA ARG A 141 3.19 11.54 -1.96
C ARG A 141 3.22 12.46 -0.73
N SER A 142 4.40 12.88 -0.27
CA SER A 142 4.56 13.85 0.83
C SER A 142 4.29 15.31 0.43
N ARG A 143 4.05 15.59 -0.87
CA ARG A 143 3.50 16.87 -1.31
C ARG A 143 2.13 17.07 -0.65
N PRO A 144 1.90 18.15 0.11
CA PRO A 144 0.62 18.38 0.76
C PRO A 144 -0.49 18.30 -0.27
N TRP A 145 -1.42 17.38 -0.06
CA TRP A 145 -2.72 17.41 -0.70
C TRP A 145 -3.40 18.68 -0.20
N GLN A 146 -3.15 19.82 -0.85
CA GLN A 146 -3.93 21.04 -0.63
C GLN A 146 -5.34 20.70 -1.06
N SER A 147 -6.13 20.36 -0.05
CA SER A 147 -7.50 19.92 -0.12
C SER A 147 -8.29 20.76 -1.11
N ALA A 148 -9.05 20.08 -1.97
CA ALA A 148 -10.34 20.57 -2.43
C ALA A 148 -11.25 20.77 -1.19
N ARG A 149 -11.02 21.86 -0.45
CA ARG A 149 -11.99 22.44 0.47
C ARG A 149 -13.13 22.92 -0.43
N ARG A 150 -14.17 22.09 -0.60
CA ARG A 150 -15.49 22.62 -0.92
C ARG A 150 -15.83 23.58 0.23
N PRO A 151 -16.10 24.87 -0.03
CA PRO A 151 -16.64 25.73 1.01
C PRO A 151 -17.94 25.09 1.54
N ALA A 152 -18.11 25.11 2.86
CA ALA A 152 -19.34 24.67 3.50
C ALA A 152 -20.52 25.46 2.90
N PRO A 153 -21.68 24.83 2.63
CA PRO A 153 -22.87 25.59 2.24
C PRO A 153 -23.20 26.58 3.37
N PRO A 154 -23.64 27.80 3.05
CA PRO A 154 -24.02 28.76 4.06
C PRO A 154 -25.16 28.17 4.90
N THR A 155 -24.91 28.03 6.21
CA THR A 155 -25.97 27.83 7.19
C THR A 155 -26.89 29.04 7.12
N GLY A 156 -28.16 28.79 6.89
CA GLY A 156 -29.13 29.78 6.42
C GLY A 156 -29.28 31.03 7.29
N ALA A 157 -29.83 32.06 6.66
CA ALA A 157 -30.57 33.12 7.30
C ALA A 157 -32.00 33.10 6.72
N ALA A 158 -32.95 33.43 7.60
CA ALA A 158 -34.41 33.37 7.49
C ALA A 158 -35.04 33.81 6.17
#